data_AF-A0A6A2ZR56-F1
#
_entry.id   AF-A0A6A2ZR56-F1
#
_cell.length_a   1.000
_cell.length_b   1.000
_cell.length_c   1.000
_cell.angle_alpha   90.00
_cell.angle_beta   90.00
_cell.angle_gamma   90.00
#
_symmetry.space_group_name_H-M   'P 1'
#
loop_
_entity.id
_entity.type
_entity.pdbx_description
1 polymer ?
#
loop_
_entity_poly.entity_id
_entity_poly.type
_entity_poly.pdbx_seq_one_letter_code
_entity_poly.pdbx_strand_id
1 'polypeptide(L)'
;MYVEGDVSRGSFGFGVERGIVMRGVGDSLTPGWAGVEDGERLELEDNKVAERFPGIPSLPLPFESAQLILESLRGPLAPQEWRDSGRSNLSRVGPGLVLVNFTYQGEKMLAPISNVFAVIRGLEEPDRYVLMGNHRDAWTYGAVDPNSGTAALLDIARRYALLVRKGWNPRRTIIFCSWDAEEFGMIGSTEWVEQNLVNLCSKAVAYLNVDCAVQGPGFFAGATPQLDNLIFEVATIYDKWKTMNGKGNIERLTGVDSDFAPFLQHAGVPSVDIYYGRDFPVYHNVFDSFNWMINYADPCFWRHVAVAGVWGLLGLHLADDPILPLDYLSYAKQLQVLGCSLNMFVHISKYETIF
;
A
#
# COMPACT_ATOMS: atom_id res chain seq x y z
N MET A 1 -10.91 14.00 1.17
CA MET A 1 -12.18 14.78 1.18
C MET A 1 -12.89 14.47 -0.13
N TYR A 2 -13.87 13.55 -0.11
CA TYR A 2 -14.60 13.12 -1.30
C TYR A 2 -15.29 14.33 -1.93
N VAL A 3 -15.00 14.56 -3.21
CA VAL A 3 -15.34 15.81 -3.90
C VAL A 3 -16.87 15.98 -3.92
N GLU A 4 -17.33 17.16 -3.51
CA GLU A 4 -18.68 17.67 -3.77
C GLU A 4 -19.03 17.43 -5.25
N GLY A 5 -19.91 16.47 -5.51
CA GLY A 5 -20.40 16.21 -6.86
C GLY A 5 -20.97 14.83 -7.11
N ASP A 6 -20.47 13.79 -6.43
CA ASP A 6 -20.79 12.40 -6.82
C ASP A 6 -21.96 11.76 -6.05
N VAL A 7 -22.76 12.58 -5.35
CA VAL A 7 -24.01 12.16 -4.74
C VAL A 7 -25.15 12.13 -5.77
N SER A 8 -24.90 11.55 -6.96
CA SER A 8 -26.01 10.99 -7.71
C SER A 8 -26.45 9.73 -6.97
N ARG A 9 -27.58 9.84 -6.26
CA ARG A 9 -28.17 8.82 -5.36
C ARG A 9 -28.60 7.51 -6.08
N GLY A 10 -27.81 6.98 -7.02
CA GLY A 10 -28.26 5.91 -7.91
C GLY A 10 -27.28 4.76 -8.16
N SER A 11 -25.97 5.00 -8.33
CA SER A 11 -25.08 3.96 -8.90
C SER A 11 -24.11 3.27 -7.93
N PHE A 12 -23.68 3.94 -6.86
CA PHE A 12 -22.62 3.42 -5.96
C PHE A 12 -23.04 3.16 -4.51
N GLY A 13 -24.30 3.44 -4.14
CA GLY A 13 -24.80 3.26 -2.75
C GLY A 13 -24.78 1.83 -2.23
N PHE A 14 -24.72 0.85 -3.14
CA PHE A 14 -24.61 -0.58 -2.86
C PHE A 14 -23.17 -1.09 -2.73
N GLY A 15 -22.17 -0.22 -2.89
CA GLY A 15 -20.76 -0.59 -2.76
C GLY A 15 -20.45 -1.08 -1.35
N VAL A 16 -19.66 -2.15 -1.26
CA VAL A 16 -19.14 -2.69 0.00
C VAL A 16 -17.64 -2.77 -0.13
N GLU A 17 -16.94 -2.03 0.71
CA GLU A 17 -15.50 -2.10 0.90
C GLU A 17 -15.18 -3.42 1.60
N ARG A 18 -14.41 -4.28 0.92
CA ARG A 18 -13.84 -5.50 1.52
C ARG A 18 -12.51 -5.16 2.19
N GLY A 19 -12.00 -6.08 2.98
CA GLY A 19 -10.71 -5.89 3.62
C GLY A 19 -10.47 -6.96 4.68
N ILE A 20 -9.20 -7.27 4.87
CA ILE A 20 -8.76 -8.17 5.93
C ILE A 20 -8.82 -7.44 7.28
N VAL A 21 -9.30 -8.14 8.31
CA VAL A 21 -9.36 -7.64 9.70
C VAL A 21 -8.33 -8.31 10.61
N MET A 22 -7.35 -8.99 10.00
CA MET A 22 -6.23 -9.62 10.67
C MET A 22 -5.25 -8.56 11.18
N ARG A 23 -4.66 -8.80 12.35
CA ARG A 23 -3.55 -8.01 12.89
C ARG A 23 -2.21 -8.55 12.38
N GLY A 24 -1.34 -7.63 11.97
CA GLY A 24 0.00 -7.94 11.46
C GLY A 24 0.01 -8.31 9.97
N VAL A 25 1.18 -8.71 9.49
CA VAL A 25 1.49 -9.05 8.08
C VAL A 25 1.88 -10.53 7.94
N GLY A 26 1.88 -11.07 6.72
CA GLY A 26 2.29 -12.45 6.44
C GLY A 26 1.25 -13.50 6.80
N ASP A 27 1.54 -14.77 6.49
CA ASP A 27 0.67 -15.89 6.82
C ASP A 27 0.46 -15.96 8.34
N SER A 28 -0.80 -16.09 8.73
CA SER A 28 -1.18 -16.26 10.13
C SER A 28 -0.53 -17.48 10.79
N LEU A 29 -0.22 -18.52 10.01
CA LEU A 29 0.32 -19.80 10.50
C LEU A 29 1.84 -19.84 10.57
N THR A 30 2.55 -18.88 9.97
CA THR A 30 4.02 -18.83 9.97
C THR A 30 4.56 -17.47 10.37
N PRO A 31 4.22 -16.97 11.58
CA PRO A 31 4.59 -15.61 11.99
C PRO A 31 6.11 -15.48 12.21
N GLY A 32 6.82 -14.91 11.24
CA GLY A 32 8.25 -14.63 11.31
C GLY A 32 9.13 -15.65 10.58
N TRP A 33 8.56 -16.59 9.83
CA TRP A 33 9.30 -17.55 9.01
C TRP A 33 8.49 -17.96 7.78
N ALA A 34 9.17 -18.30 6.69
CA ALA A 34 8.48 -18.62 5.44
C ALA A 34 7.68 -19.94 5.49
N GLY A 35 6.41 -19.86 5.11
CA GLY A 35 5.47 -20.94 4.86
C GLY A 35 5.75 -21.69 3.56
N VAL A 36 6.88 -22.40 3.54
CA VAL A 36 7.27 -23.30 2.45
C VAL A 36 6.52 -24.64 2.48
N GLU A 37 6.59 -25.39 1.37
CA GLU A 37 6.15 -26.79 1.33
C GLU A 37 6.97 -27.62 2.34
N ASP A 38 6.29 -28.49 3.09
CA ASP A 38 6.87 -29.27 4.21
C ASP A 38 7.55 -28.45 5.32
N GLY A 39 7.32 -27.13 5.37
CA GLY A 39 7.80 -26.23 6.42
C GLY A 39 6.98 -26.33 7.71
N GLU A 40 7.56 -25.81 8.81
CA GLU A 40 6.85 -25.67 10.09
C GLU A 40 5.68 -24.68 9.96
N ARG A 41 4.52 -25.04 10.49
CA ARG A 41 3.33 -24.19 10.56
C ARG A 41 2.66 -24.36 11.92
N LEU A 42 2.07 -23.28 12.40
CA LEU A 42 1.12 -23.35 13.52
C LEU A 42 -0.18 -24.00 13.04
N GLU A 43 -0.89 -24.62 13.99
CA GLU A 43 -2.24 -25.14 13.75
C GLU A 43 -3.25 -23.99 13.71
N LEU A 44 -4.38 -24.17 13.00
CA LEU A 44 -5.43 -23.15 12.87
C LEU A 44 -6.08 -22.75 14.21
N GLU A 45 -5.98 -23.63 15.21
CA GLU A 45 -6.47 -23.45 16.58
C GLU A 45 -5.41 -22.89 17.55
N ASP A 46 -4.17 -22.66 17.10
CA ASP A 46 -3.12 -22.11 17.96
C ASP A 46 -3.53 -20.72 18.49
N ASN A 47 -3.27 -20.47 19.78
CA ASN A 47 -3.63 -19.21 20.43
C ASN A 47 -3.02 -17.99 19.75
N LYS A 48 -1.77 -18.10 19.26
CA LYS A 48 -1.10 -17.01 18.53
C LYS A 48 -1.81 -16.70 17.22
N VAL A 49 -2.30 -17.72 16.52
CA VAL A 49 -3.10 -17.56 15.30
C VAL A 49 -4.42 -16.88 15.65
N ALA A 50 -5.12 -17.37 16.69
CA ALA A 50 -6.39 -16.81 17.12
C ALA A 50 -6.29 -15.34 17.55
N GLU A 51 -5.22 -14.94 18.24
CA GLU A 51 -4.95 -13.56 18.68
C GLU A 51 -4.79 -12.56 17.53
N ARG A 52 -4.46 -13.03 16.31
CA ARG A 52 -4.37 -12.18 15.12
C ARG A 52 -5.73 -11.79 14.57
N PHE A 53 -6.81 -12.50 14.90
CA PHE A 53 -8.14 -12.23 14.38
C PHE A 53 -9.06 -11.61 15.44
N PRO A 54 -10.08 -10.83 15.04
CA PRO A 54 -11.07 -10.32 15.98
C PRO A 54 -11.82 -11.47 16.66
N GLY A 55 -11.94 -11.42 17.99
CA GLY A 55 -12.73 -12.39 18.76
C GLY A 55 -14.25 -12.23 18.58
N ILE A 56 -14.69 -11.26 17.80
CA ILE A 56 -16.09 -11.01 17.44
C ILE A 56 -16.24 -10.96 15.91
N PRO A 57 -17.35 -11.47 15.36
CA PRO A 57 -17.63 -11.33 13.93
C PRO A 57 -17.68 -9.87 13.48
N SER A 58 -17.21 -9.62 12.25
CA SER A 58 -17.27 -8.33 11.58
C SER A 58 -17.75 -8.53 10.14
N LEU A 59 -18.63 -7.65 9.66
CA LEU A 59 -19.16 -7.67 8.29
C LEU A 59 -19.30 -6.24 7.77
N PRO A 60 -18.65 -5.89 6.65
CA PRO A 60 -18.87 -4.60 6.02
C PRO A 60 -20.27 -4.55 5.39
N LEU A 61 -20.88 -3.36 5.39
CA LEU A 61 -22.23 -3.14 4.90
C LEU A 61 -22.26 -2.07 3.80
N PRO A 62 -23.19 -2.18 2.83
CA PRO A 62 -23.47 -1.07 1.94
C PRO A 62 -23.94 0.15 2.73
N PHE A 63 -23.59 1.34 2.24
CA PHE A 63 -23.93 2.59 2.89
C PHE A 63 -25.44 2.72 3.15
N GLU A 64 -26.28 2.31 2.20
CA GLU A 64 -27.74 2.35 2.35
C GLU A 64 -28.25 1.47 3.51
N SER A 65 -27.67 0.29 3.68
CA SER A 65 -28.02 -0.61 4.81
C SER A 65 -27.55 -0.03 6.14
N ALA A 66 -26.34 0.53 6.17
CA ALA A 66 -25.83 1.22 7.35
C ALA A 66 -26.71 2.42 7.72
N GLN A 67 -27.18 3.20 6.74
CA GLN A 67 -28.05 4.34 6.97
C GLN A 67 -29.36 3.95 7.65
N LEU A 68 -30.00 2.85 7.23
CA LEU A 68 -31.22 2.33 7.89
C LEU A 68 -30.98 1.99 9.36
N ILE A 69 -29.82 1.42 9.68
CA ILE A 69 -29.44 1.11 11.08
C ILE A 69 -29.23 2.40 11.86
N LEU A 70 -28.45 3.34 11.32
CA LEU A 70 -28.11 4.61 11.97
C LEU A 70 -29.35 5.49 12.24
N GLU A 71 -30.30 5.54 11.31
CA GLU A 71 -31.59 6.26 11.46
C GLU A 71 -32.50 5.63 12.52
N SER A 72 -32.37 4.32 12.71
CA SER A 72 -33.15 3.57 13.69
C SER A 72 -32.62 3.76 15.12
N LEU A 73 -31.38 4.23 15.30
CA LEU A 73 -30.78 4.44 16.62
C LEU A 73 -31.64 5.36 17.50
N ARG A 74 -31.69 5.02 18.79
CA ARG A 74 -32.35 5.79 19.86
C ARG A 74 -31.33 6.13 20.95
N GLY A 75 -31.76 6.62 22.10
CA GLY A 75 -30.84 7.00 23.19
C GLY A 75 -30.31 8.44 23.08
N PRO A 76 -29.16 8.75 23.70
CA PRO A 76 -28.58 10.09 23.73
C PRO A 76 -28.29 10.64 22.33
N LEU A 77 -28.26 11.96 22.21
CA LEU A 77 -27.87 12.62 20.96
C LEU A 77 -26.42 12.28 20.63
N ALA A 78 -26.16 12.02 19.35
CA ALA A 78 -24.79 11.87 18.90
C ALA A 78 -24.02 13.19 19.05
N PRO A 79 -22.71 13.12 19.36
CA PRO A 79 -21.83 14.28 19.37
C PRO A 79 -22.00 15.10 18.09
N GLN A 80 -21.91 16.42 18.23
CA GLN A 80 -22.12 17.35 17.12
C GLN A 80 -21.20 17.03 15.92
N GLU A 81 -19.93 16.77 16.22
CA GLU A 81 -18.91 16.33 15.28
C GLU A 81 -19.28 15.09 14.43
N TRP A 82 -20.08 14.16 14.96
CA TRP A 82 -20.50 12.96 14.20
C TRP A 82 -21.68 13.27 13.27
N ARG A 83 -22.57 14.16 13.71
CA ARG A 83 -23.77 14.57 12.97
C ARG A 83 -23.45 15.54 11.83
N ASP A 84 -22.42 16.36 12.03
CA ASP A 84 -22.01 17.37 11.05
C ASP A 84 -21.20 16.79 9.88
N SER A 85 -21.00 15.46 9.87
CA SER A 85 -20.38 14.78 8.73
C SER A 85 -21.15 15.01 7.41
N GLY A 86 -22.46 15.32 7.47
CA GLY A 86 -23.31 15.56 6.29
C GLY A 86 -23.51 14.34 5.40
N ARG A 87 -22.93 13.19 5.78
CA ARG A 87 -22.91 11.96 4.98
C ARG A 87 -23.97 10.96 5.39
N SER A 88 -24.42 10.97 6.65
CA SER A 88 -25.43 10.05 7.16
C SER A 88 -26.48 10.80 7.97
N ASN A 89 -27.68 10.22 8.08
CA ASN A 89 -28.76 10.75 8.92
C ASN A 89 -28.61 10.31 10.39
N LEU A 90 -27.38 10.31 10.91
CA LEU A 90 -27.10 9.93 12.30
C LEU A 90 -27.59 11.03 13.25
N SER A 91 -28.45 10.65 14.19
CA SER A 91 -28.97 11.59 15.22
C SER A 91 -28.63 11.19 16.65
N ARG A 92 -28.50 9.89 16.91
CA ARG A 92 -28.39 9.30 18.26
C ARG A 92 -27.41 8.13 18.26
N VAL A 93 -26.86 7.80 19.43
CA VAL A 93 -25.77 6.82 19.58
C VAL A 93 -26.21 5.43 20.02
N GLY A 94 -27.45 5.26 20.50
CA GLY A 94 -27.85 4.06 21.22
C GLY A 94 -27.50 4.09 22.72
N PRO A 95 -27.75 3.00 23.46
CA PRO A 95 -28.53 1.85 23.02
C PRO A 95 -30.00 2.21 22.78
N GLY A 96 -30.66 1.45 21.90
CA GLY A 96 -32.07 1.60 21.57
C GLY A 96 -32.75 0.24 21.40
N LEU A 97 -34.06 0.22 21.17
CA LEU A 97 -34.84 -1.01 21.00
C LEU A 97 -34.60 -1.73 19.64
N VAL A 98 -33.68 -1.22 18.82
CA VAL A 98 -33.37 -1.80 17.52
C VAL A 98 -32.54 -3.06 17.72
N LEU A 99 -33.08 -4.20 17.31
CA LEU A 99 -32.37 -5.46 17.28
C LEU A 99 -31.92 -5.73 15.86
N VAL A 100 -30.61 -5.87 15.67
CA VAL A 100 -30.02 -6.33 14.41
C VAL A 100 -29.77 -7.82 14.55
N ASN A 101 -30.45 -8.63 13.73
CA ASN A 101 -30.13 -10.04 13.63
C ASN A 101 -28.90 -10.19 12.73
N PHE A 102 -27.79 -10.63 13.31
CA PHE A 102 -26.52 -10.77 12.62
C PHE A 102 -26.16 -12.24 12.49
N THR A 103 -26.07 -12.73 11.25
CA THR A 103 -25.61 -14.09 10.94
C THR A 103 -24.38 -13.98 10.06
N TYR A 104 -23.30 -14.62 10.49
CA TYR A 104 -22.03 -14.67 9.77
C TYR A 104 -21.60 -16.12 9.61
N GLN A 105 -21.23 -16.49 8.40
CA GLN A 105 -20.70 -17.79 8.04
C GLN A 105 -19.38 -17.55 7.30
N GLY A 106 -18.30 -17.51 8.06
CA GLY A 106 -16.94 -17.46 7.53
C GLY A 106 -16.35 -18.85 7.43
N GLU A 107 -15.43 -19.03 6.50
CA GLU A 107 -14.63 -20.25 6.35
C GLU A 107 -13.15 -19.88 6.44
N LYS A 108 -12.37 -20.66 7.22
CA LYS A 108 -10.91 -20.60 7.20
C LYS A 108 -10.43 -21.55 6.13
N MET A 109 -9.60 -21.07 5.21
CA MET A 109 -9.11 -21.86 4.09
C MET A 109 -7.60 -21.77 3.99
N LEU A 110 -6.96 -22.91 3.74
CA LEU A 110 -5.58 -22.97 3.26
C LEU A 110 -5.62 -22.96 1.73
N ALA A 111 -4.95 -21.98 1.14
CA ALA A 111 -4.87 -21.83 -0.31
C ALA A 111 -3.41 -21.66 -0.74
N PRO A 112 -2.98 -22.30 -1.84
CA PRO A 112 -1.67 -22.01 -2.42
C PRO A 112 -1.69 -20.61 -3.03
N ILE A 113 -0.60 -19.87 -2.84
CA ILE A 113 -0.35 -18.56 -3.45
C ILE A 113 0.84 -18.66 -4.40
N SER A 114 0.97 -17.73 -5.34
CA SER A 114 2.06 -17.76 -6.33
C SER A 114 2.60 -16.37 -6.65
N ASN A 115 3.80 -16.10 -6.14
CA ASN A 115 4.58 -14.94 -6.57
C ASN A 115 5.27 -15.21 -7.92
N VAL A 116 5.32 -14.21 -8.79
CA VAL A 116 5.98 -14.31 -10.10
C VAL A 116 7.16 -13.35 -10.15
N PHE A 117 8.33 -13.85 -10.59
CA PHE A 117 9.55 -13.08 -10.67
C PHE A 117 10.10 -13.05 -12.10
N ALA A 118 10.57 -11.89 -12.54
CA ALA A 118 11.39 -11.76 -13.74
C ALA A 118 12.72 -11.07 -13.39
N VAL A 119 13.83 -11.63 -13.86
CA VAL A 119 15.17 -11.20 -13.46
C VAL A 119 15.96 -10.75 -14.67
N ILE A 120 16.51 -9.53 -14.60
CA ILE A 120 17.57 -9.06 -15.49
C ILE A 120 18.85 -9.08 -14.68
N ARG A 121 19.72 -10.06 -14.95
CA ARG A 121 20.97 -10.24 -14.21
C ARG A 121 21.94 -9.09 -14.50
N GLY A 122 22.49 -8.50 -13.44
CA GLY A 122 23.51 -7.46 -13.54
C GLY A 122 24.83 -7.99 -14.08
N LEU A 123 25.61 -7.14 -14.76
CA LEU A 123 26.88 -7.53 -15.36
C LEU A 123 28.06 -7.41 -14.39
N GLU A 124 28.12 -6.34 -13.59
CA GLU A 124 29.27 -6.05 -12.72
C GLU A 124 29.01 -6.42 -11.26
N GLU A 125 27.81 -6.15 -10.76
CA GLU A 125 27.36 -6.42 -9.40
C GLU A 125 26.10 -7.33 -9.42
N PRO A 126 26.20 -8.57 -9.96
CA PRO A 126 25.04 -9.46 -10.11
C PRO A 126 24.41 -9.87 -8.77
N ASP A 127 25.12 -9.72 -7.66
CA ASP A 127 24.70 -10.00 -6.29
C ASP A 127 24.12 -8.76 -5.58
N ARG A 128 23.85 -7.66 -6.30
CA ARG A 128 23.10 -6.50 -5.80
C ARG A 128 21.74 -6.41 -6.48
N TYR A 129 20.68 -6.22 -5.69
CA TYR A 129 19.30 -6.34 -6.16
C TYR A 129 18.57 -5.00 -6.08
N VAL A 130 18.05 -4.53 -7.22
CA VAL A 130 17.02 -3.51 -7.28
C VAL A 130 15.71 -4.22 -7.53
N LEU A 131 14.80 -4.17 -6.56
CA LEU A 131 13.52 -4.85 -6.62
C LEU A 131 12.43 -3.86 -7.04
N MET A 132 11.56 -4.28 -7.94
CA MET A 132 10.39 -3.50 -8.40
C MET A 132 9.15 -4.37 -8.22
N GLY A 133 8.24 -3.98 -7.32
CA GLY A 133 7.15 -4.83 -6.86
C GLY A 133 5.77 -4.18 -6.92
N ASN A 134 4.78 -5.04 -7.11
CA ASN A 134 3.34 -4.76 -7.11
C ASN A 134 2.59 -6.07 -6.83
N HIS A 135 1.55 -6.06 -6.00
CA HIS A 135 0.68 -7.23 -5.90
C HIS A 135 -0.27 -7.36 -7.08
N ARG A 136 -0.87 -8.54 -7.22
CA ARG A 136 -1.67 -8.92 -8.38
C ARG A 136 -3.07 -9.40 -8.02
N ASP A 137 -3.22 -9.95 -6.81
CA ASP A 137 -4.53 -10.30 -6.29
C ASP A 137 -5.34 -9.04 -5.98
N ALA A 138 -6.66 -9.14 -6.15
CA ALA A 138 -7.61 -8.08 -5.85
C ALA A 138 -8.85 -8.67 -5.21
N TRP A 139 -9.56 -7.91 -4.38
CA TRP A 139 -10.85 -8.34 -3.84
C TRP A 139 -11.92 -8.64 -4.90
N THR A 140 -11.91 -7.92 -6.02
CA THR A 140 -12.90 -8.09 -7.11
C THR A 140 -12.25 -8.02 -8.50
N TYR A 141 -12.46 -6.94 -9.26
CA TYR A 141 -11.76 -6.72 -10.53
C TYR A 141 -10.46 -5.95 -10.34
N GLY A 142 -10.43 -4.99 -9.40
CA GLY A 142 -9.20 -4.34 -8.97
C GLY A 142 -8.51 -3.52 -10.04
N ALA A 143 -9.25 -2.70 -10.79
CA ALA A 143 -8.69 -1.96 -11.92
C ALA A 143 -7.71 -0.87 -11.47
N VAL A 144 -7.99 -0.23 -10.34
CA VAL A 144 -7.07 0.62 -9.60
C VAL A 144 -6.18 -0.29 -8.76
N ASP A 145 -6.77 -1.04 -7.85
CA ASP A 145 -6.10 -1.84 -6.84
C ASP A 145 -6.15 -3.34 -7.17
N PRO A 146 -5.05 -3.95 -7.66
CA PRO A 146 -3.73 -3.36 -7.96
C PRO A 146 -3.42 -3.26 -9.45
N ASN A 147 -4.36 -3.59 -10.33
CA ASN A 147 -4.03 -3.82 -11.74
C ASN A 147 -3.52 -2.57 -12.45
N SER A 148 -3.73 -1.37 -11.91
CA SER A 148 -3.08 -0.15 -12.40
C SER A 148 -1.56 -0.20 -12.23
N GLY A 149 -1.06 -0.65 -11.07
CA GLY A 149 0.36 -0.93 -10.82
C GLY A 149 0.86 -2.11 -11.62
N THR A 150 0.06 -3.18 -11.74
CA THR A 150 0.45 -4.35 -12.54
C THR A 150 0.66 -3.97 -14.01
N ALA A 151 -0.21 -3.14 -14.56
CA ALA A 151 -0.07 -2.62 -15.92
C ALA A 151 1.20 -1.76 -16.08
N ALA A 152 1.52 -0.91 -15.10
CA ALA A 152 2.73 -0.11 -15.10
C ALA A 152 3.99 -1.00 -15.01
N LEU A 153 4.02 -1.99 -14.11
CA LEU A 153 5.12 -2.93 -13.94
C LEU A 153 5.41 -3.71 -15.24
N LEU A 154 4.36 -4.21 -15.89
CA LEU A 154 4.47 -4.92 -17.16
C LEU A 154 5.00 -4.01 -18.29
N ASP A 155 4.57 -2.75 -18.35
CA ASP A 155 5.10 -1.80 -19.35
C ASP A 155 6.59 -1.50 -19.11
N ILE A 156 7.01 -1.33 -17.85
CA ILE A 156 8.44 -1.14 -17.50
C ILE A 156 9.24 -2.38 -17.87
N ALA A 157 8.81 -3.58 -17.47
CA ALA A 157 9.49 -4.83 -17.80
C ALA A 157 9.65 -5.00 -19.32
N ARG A 158 8.60 -4.67 -20.08
CA ARG A 158 8.64 -4.66 -21.56
C ARG A 158 9.66 -3.65 -22.09
N ARG A 159 9.71 -2.43 -21.54
CA ARG A 159 10.68 -1.39 -21.96
C ARG A 159 12.11 -1.79 -21.63
N TYR A 160 12.37 -2.32 -20.44
CA TYR A 160 13.70 -2.81 -20.06
C TYR A 160 14.13 -3.98 -20.95
N ALA A 161 13.23 -4.90 -21.29
CA ALA A 161 13.53 -5.96 -22.25
C ALA A 161 13.92 -5.42 -23.64
N LEU A 162 13.30 -4.32 -24.09
CA LEU A 162 13.70 -3.64 -25.33
C LEU A 162 15.08 -2.98 -25.22
N LEU A 163 15.42 -2.39 -24.07
CA LEU A 163 16.77 -1.85 -23.81
C LEU A 163 17.81 -2.98 -23.86
N VAL A 164 17.53 -4.12 -23.21
CA VAL A 164 18.42 -5.29 -23.24
C VAL A 164 18.65 -5.80 -24.66
N ARG A 165 17.59 -5.90 -25.47
CA ARG A 165 17.72 -6.27 -26.90
C ARG A 165 18.54 -5.28 -27.72
N LYS A 166 18.67 -4.03 -27.27
CA LYS A 166 19.52 -3.00 -27.89
C LYS A 166 20.95 -2.99 -27.35
N GLY A 167 21.30 -3.92 -26.45
CA GLY A 167 22.65 -4.09 -25.91
C GLY A 167 22.89 -3.44 -24.54
N TRP A 168 21.88 -2.84 -23.92
CA TRP A 168 21.97 -2.39 -22.54
C TRP A 168 22.03 -3.59 -21.59
N ASN A 169 22.91 -3.55 -20.60
CA ASN A 169 22.96 -4.52 -19.52
C ASN A 169 23.15 -3.75 -18.22
N PRO A 170 22.30 -3.97 -17.19
CA PRO A 170 22.41 -3.21 -15.98
C PRO A 170 23.66 -3.58 -15.19
N ARG A 171 24.19 -2.64 -14.39
CA ARG A 171 25.33 -2.90 -13.51
C ARG A 171 24.93 -3.90 -12.41
N ARG A 172 23.74 -3.69 -11.81
CA ARG A 172 23.14 -4.51 -10.74
C ARG A 172 21.98 -5.34 -11.26
N THR A 173 21.60 -6.38 -10.53
CA THR A 173 20.47 -7.23 -10.91
C THR A 173 19.16 -6.52 -10.62
N ILE A 174 18.24 -6.53 -11.59
CA ILE A 174 16.88 -6.02 -11.43
C ILE A 174 15.94 -7.22 -11.29
N ILE A 175 15.06 -7.17 -10.29
CA ILE A 175 14.06 -8.21 -10.00
C ILE A 175 12.68 -7.55 -10.03
N PHE A 176 11.88 -7.91 -11.04
CA PHE A 176 10.46 -7.59 -11.06
C PHE A 176 9.70 -8.63 -10.26
N CYS A 177 8.85 -8.16 -9.35
CA CYS A 177 8.10 -8.99 -8.41
C CYS A 177 6.61 -8.73 -8.58
N SER A 178 5.84 -9.78 -8.85
CA SER A 178 4.38 -9.75 -8.84
C SER A 178 3.88 -10.59 -7.68
N TRP A 179 3.48 -9.91 -6.60
CA TRP A 179 3.06 -10.51 -5.34
C TRP A 179 1.63 -11.03 -5.43
N ASP A 180 1.33 -12.00 -4.59
CA ASP A 180 0.01 -12.62 -4.47
C ASP A 180 -0.42 -12.61 -3.00
N ALA A 181 -1.72 -12.68 -2.76
CA ALA A 181 -2.34 -12.59 -1.43
C ALA A 181 -1.89 -11.37 -0.60
N GLU A 182 -1.71 -10.22 -1.23
CA GLU A 182 -1.48 -8.95 -0.53
C GLU A 182 -2.72 -8.52 0.24
N GLU A 183 -3.89 -8.69 -0.37
CA GLU A 183 -5.19 -8.27 0.19
C GLU A 183 -5.55 -9.01 1.49
N PHE A 184 -4.86 -10.12 1.73
CA PHE A 184 -4.99 -10.98 2.90
C PHE A 184 -3.89 -10.72 3.95
N GLY A 185 -3.15 -9.61 3.82
CA GLY A 185 -2.14 -9.16 4.78
C GLY A 185 -0.72 -9.25 4.27
N MET A 186 -0.45 -8.84 3.02
CA MET A 186 0.88 -8.85 2.39
C MET A 186 1.52 -10.24 2.45
N ILE A 187 0.73 -11.32 2.28
CA ILE A 187 1.21 -12.68 2.53
C ILE A 187 2.35 -13.00 1.55
N GLY A 188 2.13 -12.86 0.25
CA GLY A 188 3.14 -13.24 -0.76
C GLY A 188 4.47 -12.52 -0.58
N SER A 189 4.47 -11.20 -0.39
CA SER A 189 5.71 -10.44 -0.18
C SER A 189 6.37 -10.74 1.16
N THR A 190 5.59 -10.88 2.23
CA THR A 190 6.12 -11.17 3.58
C THR A 190 6.80 -12.54 3.62
N GLU A 191 6.12 -13.59 3.15
CA GLU A 191 6.68 -14.95 3.12
C GLU A 191 7.97 -15.00 2.31
N TRP A 192 8.03 -14.28 1.18
CA TRP A 192 9.22 -14.22 0.36
C TRP A 192 10.37 -13.46 1.05
N VAL A 193 10.08 -12.37 1.74
CA VAL A 193 11.08 -11.63 2.52
C VAL A 193 11.62 -12.51 3.65
N GLU A 194 10.76 -13.22 4.38
CA GLU A 194 11.16 -14.11 5.46
C GLU A 194 12.07 -15.24 4.96
N GLN A 195 11.74 -15.82 3.79
CA GLN A 195 12.57 -16.85 3.17
C GLN A 195 13.96 -16.33 2.77
N ASN A 196 14.06 -15.04 2.43
CA ASN A 196 15.26 -14.43 1.85
C ASN A 196 15.94 -13.43 2.78
N LEU A 197 15.54 -13.34 4.05
CA LEU A 197 15.88 -12.25 4.96
C LEU A 197 17.39 -11.98 5.01
N VAL A 198 18.19 -13.04 5.23
CA VAL A 198 19.66 -12.95 5.31
C VAL A 198 20.29 -12.41 4.02
N ASN A 199 19.75 -12.81 2.86
CA ASN A 199 20.22 -12.33 1.57
C ASN A 199 19.81 -10.88 1.34
N LEU A 200 18.56 -10.52 1.66
CA LEU A 200 18.04 -9.17 1.43
C LEU A 200 18.81 -8.12 2.22
N CYS A 201 19.08 -8.36 3.51
CA CYS A 201 19.82 -7.42 4.34
C CYS A 201 21.24 -7.09 3.83
N SER A 202 21.84 -7.97 3.02
CA SER A 202 23.21 -7.79 2.51
C SER A 202 23.30 -7.44 1.02
N LYS A 203 22.25 -7.73 0.25
CA LYS A 203 22.27 -7.65 -1.22
C LYS A 203 21.24 -6.68 -1.81
N ALA A 204 20.14 -6.42 -1.11
CA ALA A 204 19.12 -5.51 -1.62
C ALA A 204 19.62 -4.06 -1.56
N VAL A 205 19.57 -3.38 -2.70
CA VAL A 205 19.86 -1.95 -2.82
C VAL A 205 18.65 -1.15 -2.40
N ALA A 206 17.49 -1.46 -2.98
CA ALA A 206 16.21 -0.85 -2.65
C ALA A 206 15.05 -1.71 -3.17
N TYR A 207 13.87 -1.49 -2.57
CA TYR A 207 12.58 -1.99 -3.04
C TYR A 207 11.71 -0.82 -3.52
N LEU A 208 11.25 -0.89 -4.77
CA LEU A 208 10.42 0.13 -5.41
C LEU A 208 9.01 -0.40 -5.58
N ASN A 209 8.11 0.02 -4.70
CA ASN A 209 6.70 -0.35 -4.70
C ASN A 209 5.88 0.59 -5.57
N VAL A 210 4.99 0.02 -6.38
CA VAL A 210 3.83 0.73 -6.92
C VAL A 210 2.67 -0.25 -6.87
N ASP A 211 1.85 -0.09 -5.85
CA ASP A 211 0.61 -0.82 -5.66
C ASP A 211 -0.45 -0.30 -6.64
N CYS A 212 -1.13 0.79 -6.26
CA CYS A 212 -2.04 1.50 -7.11
C CYS A 212 -1.31 2.61 -7.89
N ALA A 213 -0.98 2.38 -9.16
CA ALA A 213 -0.34 3.40 -9.99
C ALA A 213 -1.17 4.68 -10.12
N VAL A 214 -2.49 4.57 -10.33
CA VAL A 214 -3.38 5.73 -10.50
C VAL A 214 -4.76 5.49 -9.89
N GLN A 215 -5.07 6.30 -8.88
CA GLN A 215 -6.33 6.37 -8.16
C GLN A 215 -7.05 7.71 -8.41
N GLY A 216 -6.31 8.72 -8.89
CA GLY A 216 -6.83 10.06 -9.13
C GLY A 216 -5.75 11.08 -9.50
N PRO A 217 -6.01 12.39 -9.36
CA PRO A 217 -5.04 13.44 -9.65
C PRO A 217 -4.02 13.66 -8.51
N GLY A 218 -2.85 14.19 -8.88
CA GLY A 218 -1.76 14.57 -7.95
C GLY A 218 -0.77 13.44 -7.71
N PHE A 219 0.53 13.72 -7.86
CA PHE A 219 1.60 12.75 -7.60
C PHE A 219 2.00 12.73 -6.13
N PHE A 220 2.09 11.53 -5.57
CA PHE A 220 2.48 11.27 -4.18
C PHE A 220 3.59 10.24 -4.12
N ALA A 221 4.42 10.37 -3.09
CA ALA A 221 5.54 9.49 -2.84
C ALA A 221 5.77 9.33 -1.33
N GLY A 222 5.88 8.08 -0.89
CA GLY A 222 6.44 7.70 0.39
C GLY A 222 7.82 7.07 0.20
N ALA A 223 8.80 7.40 1.03
CA ALA A 223 10.11 6.76 0.94
C ALA A 223 10.92 6.79 2.24
N THR A 224 11.97 5.97 2.27
CA THR A 224 13.08 6.15 3.21
C THR A 224 13.92 7.40 2.85
N PRO A 225 14.43 8.18 3.83
CA PRO A 225 15.05 9.50 3.59
C PRO A 225 16.17 9.54 2.56
N GLN A 226 16.95 8.48 2.46
CA GLN A 226 18.08 8.38 1.55
C GLN A 226 17.68 8.36 0.06
N LEU A 227 16.40 8.13 -0.25
CA LEU A 227 15.88 8.11 -1.63
C LEU A 227 15.24 9.43 -2.04
N ASP A 228 15.09 10.39 -1.12
CA ASP A 228 14.35 11.64 -1.35
C ASP A 228 14.89 12.42 -2.56
N ASN A 229 16.21 12.62 -2.62
CA ASN A 229 16.84 13.40 -3.68
C ASN A 229 16.65 12.75 -5.05
N LEU A 230 16.78 11.43 -5.13
CA LEU A 230 16.57 10.68 -6.37
C LEU A 230 15.13 10.82 -6.85
N ILE A 231 14.15 10.70 -5.94
CA ILE A 231 12.74 10.88 -6.28
C ILE A 231 12.48 12.30 -6.78
N PHE A 232 13.03 13.33 -6.13
CA PHE A 232 12.91 14.72 -6.61
C PHE A 232 13.53 14.93 -7.98
N GLU A 233 14.70 14.37 -8.24
CA GLU A 233 15.36 14.46 -9.53
C GLU A 233 14.49 13.86 -10.63
N VAL A 234 14.06 12.62 -10.46
CA VAL A 234 13.30 11.87 -11.46
C VAL A 234 11.89 12.44 -11.66
N ALA A 235 11.18 12.74 -10.58
CA ALA A 235 9.79 13.19 -10.67
C ALA A 235 9.64 14.58 -11.31
N THR A 236 10.66 15.45 -11.23
CA THR A 236 10.61 16.77 -11.90
C THR A 236 10.59 16.71 -13.42
N ILE A 237 10.97 15.57 -14.01
CA ILE A 237 10.92 15.34 -15.46
C ILE A 237 9.47 15.15 -15.93
N TYR A 238 8.65 14.49 -15.11
CA TYR A 238 7.29 14.07 -15.50
C TYR A 238 6.20 14.99 -14.97
N ASP A 239 6.43 15.60 -13.81
CA ASP A 239 5.47 16.47 -13.18
C ASP A 239 6.18 17.77 -12.78
N LYS A 240 5.52 18.93 -12.92
CA LYS A 240 6.01 20.16 -12.28
C LYS A 240 5.71 20.09 -10.78
N TRP A 241 6.07 18.97 -10.15
CA TRP A 241 5.76 18.57 -8.78
C TRP A 241 6.14 19.64 -7.77
N LYS A 242 7.27 20.34 -8.01
CA LYS A 242 7.70 21.48 -7.20
C LYS A 242 6.73 22.65 -7.18
N THR A 243 5.92 22.86 -8.22
CA THR A 243 4.98 23.99 -8.32
C THR A 243 3.57 23.68 -7.82
N MET A 244 3.15 22.41 -7.72
CA MET A 244 1.77 22.08 -7.34
C MET A 244 1.56 21.88 -5.83
N ASN A 245 2.61 21.60 -5.04
CA ASN A 245 2.46 21.27 -3.61
C ASN A 245 3.18 22.20 -2.63
N GLY A 246 3.77 23.32 -3.06
CA GLY A 246 4.35 24.34 -2.17
C GLY A 246 5.59 23.91 -1.35
N LYS A 247 5.83 22.60 -1.21
CA LYS A 247 6.99 21.84 -0.76
C LYS A 247 6.62 20.40 -1.13
N GLY A 248 7.26 19.80 -2.15
CA GLY A 248 7.06 18.38 -2.45
C GLY A 248 7.49 17.58 -1.23
N ASN A 249 6.54 17.16 -0.39
CA ASN A 249 6.84 16.40 0.81
C ASN A 249 6.73 14.92 0.44
N ILE A 250 7.88 14.24 0.47
CA ILE A 250 7.93 12.78 0.44
C ILE A 250 7.56 12.31 1.85
N GLU A 251 6.51 11.51 1.93
CA GLU A 251 6.03 10.94 3.18
C GLU A 251 7.00 9.85 3.65
N ARG A 252 6.99 9.54 4.96
CA ARG A 252 7.76 8.42 5.48
C ARG A 252 6.89 7.18 5.46
N LEU A 253 7.47 6.06 5.03
CA LEU A 253 6.83 4.75 5.00
C LEU A 253 6.71 4.16 6.42
N THR A 254 5.80 4.73 7.22
CA THR A 254 5.55 4.30 8.60
C THR A 254 4.38 3.31 8.72
N GLY A 255 3.60 3.15 7.64
CA GLY A 255 2.47 2.23 7.56
C GLY A 255 2.87 0.79 7.22
N VAL A 256 1.86 -0.08 7.25
CA VAL A 256 1.90 -1.50 6.86
C VAL A 256 0.75 -1.78 5.88
N ASP A 257 0.67 -0.92 4.88
CA ASP A 257 -0.47 -0.74 3.97
C ASP A 257 -0.18 -1.17 2.52
N SER A 258 1.01 -1.75 2.25
CA SER A 258 1.33 -2.41 0.98
C SER A 258 2.63 -3.23 1.12
N ASP A 259 3.04 -3.92 0.04
CA ASP A 259 4.16 -4.86 -0.01
C ASP A 259 5.53 -4.28 0.37
N PHE A 260 5.72 -2.95 0.44
CA PHE A 260 6.98 -2.38 0.95
C PHE A 260 7.22 -2.68 2.42
N ALA A 261 6.16 -3.00 3.17
CA ALA A 261 6.20 -3.19 4.61
C ALA A 261 7.23 -4.25 5.06
N PRO A 262 7.16 -5.52 4.61
CA PRO A 262 8.15 -6.53 4.99
C PRO A 262 9.57 -6.16 4.53
N PHE A 263 9.74 -5.51 3.38
CA PHE A 263 11.07 -5.07 2.92
C PHE A 263 11.69 -4.04 3.86
N LEU A 264 10.93 -3.00 4.23
CA LEU A 264 11.45 -1.92 5.06
C LEU A 264 11.52 -2.30 6.53
N GLN A 265 10.40 -2.74 7.12
CA GLN A 265 10.28 -2.87 8.57
C GLN A 265 10.85 -4.20 9.09
N HIS A 266 10.86 -5.25 8.26
CA HIS A 266 11.43 -6.55 8.63
C HIS A 266 12.88 -6.68 8.12
N ALA A 267 13.11 -6.48 6.82
CA ALA A 267 14.43 -6.69 6.22
C ALA A 267 15.36 -5.47 6.25
N GLY A 268 14.87 -4.27 6.59
CA GLY A 268 15.67 -3.04 6.63
C GLY A 268 16.09 -2.51 5.25
N VAL A 269 15.36 -2.88 4.19
CA VAL A 269 15.66 -2.50 2.81
C VAL A 269 15.13 -1.09 2.53
N PRO A 270 15.96 -0.17 2.00
CA PRO A 270 15.50 1.15 1.54
C PRO A 270 14.32 1.01 0.59
N SER A 271 13.22 1.69 0.86
CA SER A 271 11.97 1.47 0.13
C SER A 271 11.32 2.77 -0.35
N VAL A 272 10.57 2.65 -1.42
CA VAL A 272 9.74 3.71 -2.03
C VAL A 272 8.36 3.14 -2.31
N ASP A 273 7.34 3.99 -2.18
CA ASP A 273 6.00 3.79 -2.69
C ASP A 273 5.55 5.06 -3.44
N ILE A 274 5.13 4.94 -4.71
CA ILE A 274 4.68 6.09 -5.51
C ILE A 274 3.38 5.82 -6.25
N TYR A 275 2.55 6.86 -6.36
CA TYR A 275 1.23 6.74 -6.97
C TYR A 275 0.63 8.11 -7.35
N TYR A 276 -0.43 8.09 -8.15
CA TYR A 276 -1.27 9.27 -8.45
C TYR A 276 -2.63 9.18 -7.75
N GLY A 277 -3.02 10.21 -6.98
CA GLY A 277 -4.24 10.23 -6.16
C GLY A 277 -4.09 9.46 -4.85
N ARG A 278 -4.78 9.87 -3.78
CA ARG A 278 -4.67 9.24 -2.45
C ARG A 278 -5.84 8.33 -2.09
N ASP A 279 -7.05 8.84 -2.26
CA ASP A 279 -8.29 8.15 -1.92
C ASP A 279 -9.15 8.06 -3.18
N PHE A 280 -9.85 6.95 -3.36
CA PHE A 280 -10.84 6.79 -4.42
C PHE A 280 -12.12 6.11 -3.91
N PRO A 281 -13.31 6.51 -4.42
CA PRO A 281 -14.59 6.11 -3.86
C PRO A 281 -14.98 4.65 -4.10
N VAL A 282 -14.21 3.94 -4.94
CA VAL A 282 -14.51 2.54 -5.31
C VAL A 282 -13.53 1.52 -4.73
N TYR A 283 -12.70 1.92 -3.77
CA TYR A 283 -11.73 1.05 -3.09
C TYR A 283 -12.35 -0.25 -2.57
N HIS A 284 -11.68 -1.38 -2.84
CA HIS A 284 -12.07 -2.75 -2.45
C HIS A 284 -13.53 -3.14 -2.74
N ASN A 285 -14.17 -2.46 -3.68
CA ASN A 285 -15.55 -2.70 -4.03
C ASN A 285 -15.69 -3.15 -5.48
N VAL A 286 -16.87 -3.71 -5.82
CA VAL A 286 -17.16 -4.26 -7.15
C VAL A 286 -17.11 -3.24 -8.29
N PHE A 287 -17.11 -1.95 -7.95
CA PHE A 287 -17.04 -0.86 -8.91
C PHE A 287 -15.62 -0.41 -9.22
N ASP A 288 -14.60 -0.89 -8.49
CA ASP A 288 -13.21 -0.80 -8.93
C ASP A 288 -13.03 -1.63 -10.20
N SER A 289 -13.29 -0.99 -11.32
CA SER A 289 -13.49 -1.62 -12.62
C SER A 289 -12.79 -0.82 -13.69
N PHE A 290 -12.45 -1.47 -14.81
CA PHE A 290 -11.81 -0.79 -15.93
C PHE A 290 -12.67 0.37 -16.45
N ASN A 291 -14.00 0.24 -16.39
CA ASN A 291 -14.90 1.33 -16.74
C ASN A 291 -14.73 2.54 -15.80
N TRP A 292 -14.57 2.33 -14.50
CA TRP A 292 -14.31 3.43 -13.57
C TRP A 292 -12.97 4.10 -13.87
N MET A 293 -11.93 3.28 -14.13
CA MET A 293 -10.59 3.75 -14.50
C MET A 293 -10.61 4.72 -15.69
N ILE A 294 -11.23 4.32 -16.81
CA ILE A 294 -11.21 5.11 -18.06
C ILE A 294 -12.16 6.32 -18.05
N ASN A 295 -13.11 6.38 -17.12
CA ASN A 295 -14.05 7.50 -17.05
C ASN A 295 -13.67 8.52 -15.98
N TYR A 296 -13.05 8.09 -14.88
CA TYR A 296 -12.86 8.94 -13.69
C TYR A 296 -11.39 9.04 -13.26
N ALA A 297 -10.63 7.95 -13.30
CA ALA A 297 -9.27 7.92 -12.77
C ALA A 297 -8.23 8.46 -13.77
N ASP A 298 -8.15 7.90 -14.98
CA ASP A 298 -7.16 8.27 -15.99
C ASP A 298 -7.64 8.01 -17.43
N PRO A 299 -8.61 8.79 -17.96
CA PRO A 299 -9.21 8.54 -19.28
C PRO A 299 -8.23 8.41 -20.45
N CYS A 300 -7.07 9.07 -20.35
CA CYS A 300 -6.04 9.07 -21.40
C CYS A 300 -4.78 8.28 -21.01
N PHE A 301 -4.76 7.62 -19.85
CA PHE A 301 -3.59 6.90 -19.32
C PHE A 301 -2.32 7.76 -19.17
N TRP A 302 -2.43 9.09 -19.12
CA TRP A 302 -1.26 9.97 -19.04
C TRP A 302 -0.57 9.86 -17.68
N ARG A 303 -1.35 9.66 -16.60
CA ARG A 303 -0.79 9.48 -15.26
C ARG A 303 -0.12 8.12 -15.12
N HIS A 304 -0.69 7.07 -15.73
CA HIS A 304 -0.04 5.76 -15.82
C HIS A 304 1.32 5.86 -16.52
N VAL A 305 1.38 6.57 -17.65
CA VAL A 305 2.65 6.80 -18.36
C VAL A 305 3.63 7.59 -17.50
N ALA A 306 3.16 8.59 -16.75
CA ALA A 306 4.00 9.39 -15.87
C ALA A 306 4.59 8.57 -14.72
N VAL A 307 3.76 7.83 -13.97
CA VAL A 307 4.22 7.01 -12.85
C VAL A 307 5.11 5.86 -13.31
N ALA A 308 4.79 5.20 -14.44
CA ALA A 308 5.67 4.19 -15.02
C ALA A 308 7.02 4.77 -15.47
N GLY A 309 7.02 6.02 -15.95
CA GLY A 309 8.23 6.76 -16.28
C GLY A 309 9.11 7.04 -15.06
N VAL A 310 8.50 7.55 -13.98
CA VAL A 310 9.21 7.79 -12.70
C VAL A 310 9.73 6.48 -12.12
N TRP A 311 8.88 5.47 -11.97
CA TRP A 311 9.25 4.16 -11.42
C TRP A 311 10.36 3.48 -12.23
N GLY A 312 10.24 3.51 -13.56
CA GLY A 312 11.25 2.98 -14.47
C GLY A 312 12.57 3.76 -14.44
N LEU A 313 12.57 5.07 -14.22
CA LEU A 313 13.83 5.81 -14.08
C LEU A 313 14.48 5.60 -12.72
N LEU A 314 13.70 5.50 -11.63
CA LEU A 314 14.22 5.12 -10.31
C LEU A 314 14.96 3.77 -10.39
N GLY A 315 14.33 2.78 -11.03
CA GLY A 315 14.93 1.46 -11.26
C GLY A 315 16.23 1.54 -12.06
N LEU A 316 16.29 2.33 -13.13
CA LEU A 316 17.49 2.51 -13.96
C LEU A 316 18.63 3.15 -13.18
N HIS A 317 18.39 4.26 -12.48
CA HIS A 317 19.42 4.94 -11.69
C HIS A 317 20.02 4.02 -10.62
N LEU A 318 19.19 3.32 -9.86
CA LEU A 318 19.66 2.40 -8.82
C LEU A 318 20.39 1.19 -9.41
N ALA A 319 19.98 0.72 -10.59
CA ALA A 319 20.56 -0.44 -11.24
C ALA A 319 21.87 -0.14 -11.99
N ASP A 320 22.04 1.06 -12.53
CA ASP A 320 23.14 1.40 -13.44
C ASP A 320 24.18 2.35 -12.86
N ASP A 321 23.78 3.29 -12.00
CA ASP A 321 24.68 4.35 -11.57
C ASP A 321 25.90 3.74 -10.85
N PRO A 322 27.15 4.13 -11.22
CA PRO A 322 28.35 3.58 -10.61
C PRO A 322 28.39 3.80 -9.09
N ILE A 323 27.90 4.96 -8.65
CA ILE A 323 27.72 5.32 -7.25
C ILE A 323 26.23 5.33 -6.98
N LEU A 324 25.78 4.57 -5.99
CA LEU A 324 24.37 4.55 -5.61
C LEU A 324 23.92 5.97 -5.21
N PRO A 325 22.83 6.49 -5.79
CA PRO A 325 22.31 7.83 -5.53
C PRO A 325 21.54 7.91 -4.20
N LEU A 326 22.13 7.37 -3.12
CA LEU A 326 21.57 7.37 -1.76
C LEU A 326 22.18 8.50 -0.93
N ASP A 327 21.34 9.39 -0.38
CA ASP A 327 21.77 10.50 0.46
C ASP A 327 21.50 10.27 1.96
N TYR A 328 22.52 9.79 2.67
CA TYR A 328 22.41 9.58 4.11
C TYR A 328 22.41 10.86 4.95
N LEU A 329 22.73 12.04 4.37
CA LEU A 329 22.55 13.32 5.09
C LEU A 329 21.05 13.63 5.29
N SER A 330 20.21 13.24 4.34
CA SER A 330 18.75 13.36 4.48
C SER A 330 18.23 12.48 5.62
N TYR A 331 18.81 11.30 5.83
CA TYR A 331 18.52 10.45 6.99
C TYR A 331 18.90 11.13 8.31
N ALA A 332 20.10 11.70 8.40
CA ALA A 332 20.55 12.41 9.60
C ALA A 332 19.64 13.60 9.96
N LYS A 333 19.19 14.36 8.95
CA LYS A 333 18.22 15.45 9.14
C LYS A 333 16.89 14.93 9.66
N GLN A 334 16.38 13.83 9.10
CA GLN A 334 15.14 13.23 9.55
C GLN A 334 15.21 12.77 11.01
N LEU A 335 16.32 12.17 11.43
CA LEU A 335 16.54 11.79 12.82
C LEU A 335 16.54 12.99 13.77
N GLN A 336 17.14 14.12 13.37
CA GLN A 336 17.11 15.35 14.16
C GLN A 336 15.68 15.89 14.32
N VAL A 337 14.89 15.90 13.24
CA VAL A 337 13.48 16.33 13.29
C VAL A 337 12.68 15.45 14.24
N LEU A 338 12.80 14.12 14.11
CA LEU A 338 12.11 13.17 14.99
C LEU A 338 12.55 13.32 16.45
N GLY A 339 13.85 13.52 16.70
CA GLY A 339 14.37 13.77 18.05
C GLY A 339 13.81 15.04 18.68
N CYS A 340 13.68 16.13 17.92
CA CYS A 340 13.03 17.36 18.37
C CYS A 340 11.55 17.15 18.69
N SER A 341 10.81 16.47 17.80
CA SER A 341 9.39 16.17 18.01
C SER A 341 9.16 15.30 19.25
N LEU A 342 9.99 14.27 19.46
CA LEU A 342 9.92 13.41 20.63
C LEU A 342 10.21 14.18 21.92
N ASN A 343 11.24 15.03 21.92
CA ASN A 343 11.56 15.87 23.07
C ASN A 343 10.40 16.82 23.43
N MET A 344 9.76 17.42 22.43
CA MET A 344 8.60 18.28 22.63
C MET A 344 7.42 17.50 23.22
N PHE A 345 7.13 16.30 22.70
CA PHE A 345 6.07 15.44 23.22
C PHE A 345 6.32 14.99 24.66
N VAL A 346 7.55 14.58 24.98
CA VAL A 346 7.97 14.22 26.36
C VAL A 346 7.88 15.42 27.30
N HIS A 347 8.15 16.63 26.80
CA HIS A 347 7.98 17.85 27.60
C HIS A 347 6.50 18.11 27.87
N ILE A 348 5.63 18.12 26.86
CA ILE A 348 4.18 18.38 26.99
C ILE A 348 3.52 17.34 27.92
N SER A 349 3.78 16.06 27.70
CA SER A 349 3.20 14.97 28.52
C SER A 349 3.55 15.06 30.01
N LYS A 350 4.70 15.62 30.36
CA LYS A 350 5.06 15.87 31.79
C LYS A 350 4.18 16.95 32.44
N TYR A 351 3.67 17.91 31.68
CA TYR A 351 2.83 18.99 32.20
C TYR A 351 1.33 18.70 32.09
N GLU A 352 0.91 17.76 31.23
CA GLU A 352 -0.51 17.34 31.12
C GLU A 352 -0.93 16.29 32.16
N THR A 353 0.00 15.68 32.91
CA THR A 353 -0.33 14.83 34.09
C THR A 353 -0.82 15.61 35.33
N ILE A 354 -1.06 16.92 35.23
CA ILE A 354 -1.61 17.75 36.30
C ILE A 354 -2.95 18.31 35.84
N PHE A 355 -3.99 17.49 35.72
CA PHE A 355 -5.40 17.90 35.90
C PHE A 355 -6.29 16.69 36.15
#